data_AF-A0A150Q8W6-F1
#
_entry.id   AF-A0A150Q8W6-F1
#
_cell.length_a   1.000
_cell.length_b   1.000
_cell.length_c   1.000
_cell.angle_alpha   90.00
_cell.angle_beta   90.00
_cell.angle_gamma   90.00
#
_symmetry.space_group_name_H-M   'P 1'
#
loop_
_entity.id
_entity.type
_entity.pdbx_description
1 polymer ?
#
loop_
_entity_poly.entity_id
_entity_poly.type
_entity_poly.pdbx_seq_one_letter_code
_entity_poly.pdbx_strand_id
1 'polypeptide(L)'
;MSSIAPEVHGVAPGVALRLSLPAGARDTPAEALPAIDVSAIAGAKVTLRRGVDADGLSLRAVCATAPSRRWVTGLEELVLDRATGLVRGALGVSIERWEAGPIRADSRLFEQAFEGAGKVGERAMAIRGRHVLGFAGSERDAALCSVVCLEPAQGAGARCGELLAASGVEGALVEAPEPGALVRTIFVAAEHPAAAAAAMGLLAGAGVAVLLARRPRPRPL
;
A
#
# COMPACT_ATOMS: atom_id res chain seq x y z
N MET A 1 -13.24 3.23 -32.67
CA MET A 1 -13.41 3.79 -31.32
C MET A 1 -13.72 2.62 -30.39
N SER A 2 -12.72 2.12 -29.67
CA SER A 2 -12.91 1.01 -28.72
C SER A 2 -13.64 1.54 -27.49
N SER A 3 -14.82 1.02 -27.20
CA SER A 3 -15.63 1.45 -26.05
C SER A 3 -14.97 0.98 -24.76
N ILE A 4 -14.54 1.90 -23.93
CA ILE A 4 -14.09 1.67 -22.56
C ILE A 4 -15.32 1.78 -21.65
N ALA A 5 -15.62 0.73 -20.90
CA ALA A 5 -16.71 0.75 -19.93
C ALA A 5 -16.13 0.89 -18.51
N PRO A 6 -16.54 1.91 -17.73
CA PRO A 6 -16.16 2.01 -16.33
C PRO A 6 -17.01 1.06 -15.48
N GLU A 7 -16.37 0.27 -14.63
CA GLU A 7 -16.99 -0.45 -13.52
C GLU A 7 -16.66 0.25 -12.20
N VAL A 8 -17.60 0.27 -11.26
CA VAL A 8 -17.40 0.86 -9.92
C VAL A 8 -17.61 -0.22 -8.87
N HIS A 9 -16.62 -0.41 -8.01
CA HIS A 9 -16.58 -1.47 -7.00
C HIS A 9 -16.45 -0.88 -5.60
N GLY A 10 -17.37 -1.17 -4.70
CA GLY A 10 -17.29 -0.69 -3.31
C GLY A 10 -16.09 -1.29 -2.57
N VAL A 11 -15.26 -0.44 -1.95
CA VAL A 11 -14.04 -0.85 -1.22
C VAL A 11 -14.21 -0.68 0.27
N ALA A 12 -14.69 0.48 0.70
CA ALA A 12 -14.96 0.85 2.08
C ALA A 12 -16.24 1.73 2.11
N PRO A 13 -16.83 2.02 3.29
CA PRO A 13 -18.00 2.88 3.36
C PRO A 13 -17.77 4.23 2.66
N GLY A 14 -18.53 4.49 1.60
CA GLY A 14 -18.43 5.72 0.80
C GLY A 14 -17.22 5.80 -0.14
N VAL A 15 -16.37 4.77 -0.23
CA VAL A 15 -15.19 4.73 -1.11
C VAL A 15 -15.28 3.56 -2.07
N ALA A 16 -15.01 3.82 -3.34
CA ALA A 16 -15.07 2.84 -4.42
C ALA A 16 -13.82 2.86 -5.29
N LEU A 17 -13.53 1.73 -5.92
CA LEU A 17 -12.56 1.61 -6.99
C LEU A 17 -13.31 1.69 -8.33
N ARG A 18 -12.99 2.71 -9.13
CA ARG A 18 -13.39 2.80 -10.52
C ARG A 18 -12.34 2.11 -11.39
N LEU A 19 -12.76 1.09 -12.12
CA LEU A 19 -11.92 0.34 -13.05
C LEU A 19 -12.36 0.62 -14.48
N SER A 20 -11.40 1.03 -15.30
CA SER A 20 -11.56 1.15 -16.73
C SER A 20 -11.30 -0.20 -17.37
N LEU A 21 -12.30 -0.80 -18.03
CA LEU A 21 -12.14 -2.11 -18.66
C LEU A 21 -11.78 -1.99 -20.14
N PRO A 22 -10.90 -2.87 -20.65
CA PRO A 22 -10.66 -2.97 -22.08
C PRO A 22 -11.93 -3.45 -22.82
N ALA A 23 -12.10 -3.00 -24.06
CA ALA A 23 -13.16 -3.50 -24.93
C ALA A 23 -13.04 -5.03 -25.10
N GLY A 24 -14.16 -5.75 -25.07
CA GLY A 24 -14.17 -7.21 -25.20
C GLY A 24 -13.64 -7.97 -23.98
N ALA A 25 -13.49 -7.30 -22.83
CA ALA A 25 -13.12 -7.91 -21.55
C ALA A 25 -13.94 -9.16 -21.24
N ARG A 26 -13.25 -10.24 -20.89
CA ARG A 26 -13.83 -11.46 -20.35
C ARG A 26 -13.39 -11.61 -18.91
N ASP A 27 -14.33 -11.97 -18.06
CA ASP A 27 -14.09 -12.14 -16.64
C ASP A 27 -13.16 -13.33 -16.37
N THR A 28 -12.13 -13.08 -15.58
CA THR A 28 -11.33 -14.15 -14.98
C THR A 28 -12.10 -14.68 -13.76
N PRO A 29 -12.38 -16.00 -13.68
CA PRO A 29 -13.07 -16.59 -12.54
C PRO A 29 -12.35 -16.31 -11.22
N ALA A 30 -13.11 -16.15 -10.13
CA ALA A 30 -12.55 -15.79 -8.81
C ALA A 30 -11.56 -16.84 -8.28
N GLU A 31 -11.72 -18.10 -8.67
CA GLU A 31 -10.86 -19.23 -8.30
C GLU A 31 -9.52 -19.20 -9.04
N ALA A 32 -9.49 -18.59 -10.22
CA ALA A 32 -8.27 -18.38 -11.01
C ALA A 32 -7.50 -17.12 -10.56
N LEU A 33 -8.14 -16.26 -9.75
CA LEU A 33 -7.47 -15.10 -9.18
C LEU A 33 -6.62 -15.51 -7.97
N PRO A 34 -5.42 -14.94 -7.83
CA PRO A 34 -4.57 -15.18 -6.67
C PRO A 34 -5.32 -14.99 -5.36
N ALA A 35 -5.15 -15.94 -4.44
CA ALA A 35 -5.59 -15.77 -3.07
C ALA A 35 -4.65 -14.77 -2.38
N ILE A 36 -5.23 -13.71 -1.82
CA ILE A 36 -4.47 -12.71 -1.05
C ILE A 36 -4.76 -12.97 0.42
N ASP A 37 -3.75 -13.48 1.11
CA ASP A 37 -3.83 -13.74 2.54
C ASP A 37 -3.47 -12.47 3.34
N VAL A 38 -4.45 -11.94 4.05
CA VAL A 38 -4.31 -10.82 4.99
C VAL A 38 -4.52 -11.23 6.44
N SER A 39 -4.62 -12.54 6.72
CA SER A 39 -4.94 -13.09 8.05
C SER A 39 -3.95 -12.67 9.14
N ALA A 40 -2.69 -12.41 8.77
CA ALA A 40 -1.66 -11.92 9.68
C ALA A 40 -1.91 -10.47 10.16
N ILE A 41 -2.81 -9.73 9.51
CA ILE A 41 -3.13 -8.33 9.84
C ILE A 41 -4.48 -8.30 10.54
N ALA A 42 -4.47 -7.99 11.84
CA ALA A 42 -5.68 -7.98 12.66
C ALA A 42 -6.75 -7.01 12.11
N GLY A 43 -7.93 -7.55 11.81
CA GLY A 43 -9.07 -6.78 11.28
C GLY A 43 -8.98 -6.48 9.78
N ALA A 44 -7.91 -6.89 9.09
CA ALA A 44 -7.82 -6.72 7.65
C ALA A 44 -8.75 -7.69 6.91
N LYS A 45 -9.32 -7.22 5.80
CA LYS A 45 -10.16 -8.02 4.91
C LYS A 45 -9.91 -7.63 3.46
N VAL A 46 -9.90 -8.62 2.57
CA VAL A 46 -9.92 -8.39 1.12
C VAL A 46 -11.36 -8.07 0.73
N THR A 47 -11.59 -6.90 0.15
CA THR A 47 -12.93 -6.42 -0.23
C THR A 47 -13.21 -6.57 -1.71
N LEU A 48 -12.16 -6.62 -2.54
CA LEU A 48 -12.27 -6.82 -3.98
C LEU A 48 -11.15 -7.72 -4.49
N ARG A 49 -11.51 -8.67 -5.36
CA ARG A 49 -10.60 -9.34 -6.29
C ARG A 49 -11.29 -9.36 -7.65
N ARG A 50 -10.72 -8.63 -8.61
CA ARG A 50 -11.24 -8.52 -9.97
C ARG A 50 -10.13 -8.86 -10.96
N GLY A 51 -10.45 -9.63 -11.98
CA GLY A 51 -9.57 -9.84 -13.11
C GLY A 51 -10.38 -9.94 -14.39
N VAL A 52 -9.84 -9.36 -15.45
CA VAL A 52 -10.38 -9.46 -16.80
C VAL A 52 -9.25 -9.65 -17.80
N ASP A 53 -9.54 -10.38 -18.88
CA ASP A 53 -8.62 -10.61 -19.98
C ASP A 53 -9.26 -10.13 -21.30
N ALA A 54 -8.47 -9.46 -22.15
CA ALA A 54 -8.91 -8.96 -23.46
C ALA A 54 -7.73 -8.83 -24.43
N ASP A 55 -7.79 -9.49 -25.60
CA ASP A 55 -6.79 -9.34 -26.68
C ASP A 55 -5.33 -9.39 -26.21
N GLY A 56 -5.00 -10.40 -25.40
CA GLY A 56 -3.66 -10.61 -24.84
C GLY A 56 -3.29 -9.70 -23.66
N LEU A 57 -4.15 -8.76 -23.29
CA LEU A 57 -4.03 -7.92 -22.10
C LEU A 57 -4.76 -8.57 -20.93
N SER A 58 -4.18 -8.49 -19.74
CA SER A 58 -4.79 -8.93 -18.48
C SER A 58 -4.80 -7.76 -17.51
N LEU A 59 -5.96 -7.40 -16.98
CA LEU A 59 -6.12 -6.37 -15.94
C LEU A 59 -6.59 -7.03 -14.66
N ARG A 60 -5.88 -6.80 -13.56
CA ARG A 60 -6.19 -7.33 -12.23
C ARG A 60 -6.29 -6.20 -11.23
N ALA A 61 -7.24 -6.29 -10.33
CA ALA A 61 -7.39 -5.37 -9.21
C ALA A 61 -7.68 -6.13 -7.92
N VAL A 62 -7.04 -5.68 -6.85
CA VAL A 62 -7.29 -6.16 -5.49
C VAL A 62 -7.43 -4.97 -4.58
N CYS A 63 -8.46 -4.98 -3.74
CA CYS A 63 -8.55 -4.04 -2.62
C CYS A 63 -8.66 -4.78 -1.31
N ALA A 64 -8.01 -4.23 -0.29
CA ALA A 64 -8.11 -4.66 1.08
C ALA A 64 -8.38 -3.46 1.99
N THR A 65 -9.06 -3.71 3.10
CA THR A 65 -9.30 -2.71 4.13
C THR A 65 -8.79 -3.22 5.46
N ALA A 66 -8.36 -2.31 6.35
CA ALA A 66 -7.97 -2.63 7.71
C ALA A 66 -8.29 -1.46 8.64
N PRO A 67 -8.55 -1.70 9.94
CA PRO A 67 -8.72 -0.62 10.91
C PRO A 67 -7.47 0.26 10.98
N SER A 68 -7.63 1.57 10.87
CA SER A 68 -6.51 2.52 10.93
C SER A 68 -6.19 3.02 12.35
N ARG A 69 -6.84 2.48 13.38
CA ARG A 69 -6.61 2.87 14.79
C ARG A 69 -5.14 2.72 15.24
N ARG A 70 -4.37 1.87 14.55
CA ARG A 70 -2.93 1.66 14.75
C ARG A 70 -2.07 2.22 13.62
N TRP A 71 -2.67 3.01 12.74
CA TRP A 71 -1.93 3.67 11.67
C TRP A 71 -0.93 4.65 12.25
N VAL A 72 0.21 4.74 11.58
CA VAL A 72 1.29 5.63 11.94
C VAL A 72 1.74 6.32 10.65
N THR A 73 1.76 7.65 10.64
CA THR A 73 2.31 8.44 9.52
C THR A 73 3.76 8.05 9.28
N GLY A 74 4.14 7.87 8.02
CA GLY A 74 5.45 7.38 7.61
C GLY A 74 5.48 5.87 7.31
N LEU A 75 4.40 5.13 7.58
CA LEU A 75 4.30 3.71 7.20
C LEU A 75 3.82 3.48 5.76
N GLU A 76 3.50 4.55 5.02
CA GLU A 76 2.97 4.46 3.67
C GLU A 76 3.94 3.68 2.77
N GLU A 77 5.23 4.00 2.82
CA GLU A 77 6.27 3.31 2.06
C GLU A 77 6.33 1.82 2.40
N LEU A 78 6.31 1.45 3.68
CA LEU A 78 6.31 0.05 4.11
C LEU A 78 5.07 -0.71 3.63
N VAL A 79 3.90 -0.08 3.68
CA VAL A 79 2.64 -0.69 3.23
C VAL A 79 2.65 -0.89 1.72
N LEU A 80 3.13 0.10 0.96
CA LEU A 80 3.20 0.04 -0.50
C LEU A 80 4.28 -0.95 -0.98
N ASP A 81 5.40 -1.07 -0.26
CA ASP A 81 6.41 -2.09 -0.50
C ASP A 81 5.86 -3.50 -0.24
N ARG A 82 5.08 -3.67 0.83
CA ARG A 82 4.43 -4.96 1.10
C ARG A 82 3.42 -5.29 0.01
N ALA A 83 2.64 -4.31 -0.45
CA ALA A 83 1.70 -4.45 -1.55
C ALA A 83 2.42 -4.83 -2.86
N THR A 84 3.57 -4.22 -3.13
CA THR A 84 4.44 -4.57 -4.25
C THR A 84 4.84 -6.04 -4.18
N GLY A 85 5.30 -6.53 -3.02
CA GLY A 85 5.66 -7.93 -2.83
C GLY A 85 4.50 -8.89 -3.09
N LEU A 86 3.29 -8.54 -2.64
CA LEU A 86 2.08 -9.33 -2.89
C LEU A 86 1.71 -9.36 -4.37
N VAL A 87 1.70 -8.20 -5.03
CA VAL A 87 1.44 -8.12 -6.47
C VAL A 87 2.44 -8.97 -7.23
N ARG A 88 3.74 -8.80 -6.99
CA ARG A 88 4.79 -9.56 -7.69
C ARG A 88 4.60 -11.07 -7.56
N GLY A 89 4.28 -11.56 -6.37
CA GLY A 89 4.00 -12.99 -6.14
C GLY A 89 2.71 -13.48 -6.80
N ALA A 90 1.72 -12.60 -6.95
CA ALA A 90 0.39 -12.92 -7.47
C ALA A 90 0.29 -12.87 -9.01
N LEU A 91 1.24 -12.25 -9.71
CA LEU A 91 1.12 -12.06 -11.16
C LEU A 91 1.22 -13.36 -11.97
N GLY A 92 1.88 -14.41 -11.45
CA GLY A 92 2.11 -15.65 -12.21
C GLY A 92 3.02 -15.43 -13.42
N VAL A 93 3.87 -14.40 -13.37
CA VAL A 93 4.83 -14.02 -14.39
C VAL A 93 6.23 -14.18 -13.81
N SER A 94 7.18 -14.66 -14.61
CA SER A 94 8.59 -14.60 -14.25
C SER A 94 9.06 -13.15 -14.44
N ILE A 95 9.14 -12.40 -13.34
CA ILE A 95 9.49 -10.97 -13.37
C ILE A 95 11.00 -10.80 -13.56
N GLU A 96 11.39 -10.10 -14.63
CA GLU A 96 12.79 -9.83 -14.97
C GLU A 96 13.22 -8.44 -14.53
N ARG A 97 12.31 -7.46 -14.59
CA ARG A 97 12.54 -6.08 -14.16
C ARG A 97 11.32 -5.55 -13.42
N TRP A 98 11.56 -4.78 -12.36
CA TRP A 98 10.53 -4.07 -11.62
C TRP A 98 11.08 -2.72 -11.17
N GLU A 99 10.28 -1.68 -11.36
CA GLU A 99 10.64 -0.31 -11.05
C GLU A 99 9.43 0.37 -10.41
N ALA A 100 9.53 0.64 -9.11
CA ALA A 100 8.54 1.44 -8.41
C ALA A 100 8.82 2.93 -8.67
N GLY A 101 7.79 3.66 -9.05
CA GLY A 101 7.84 5.12 -9.17
C GLY A 101 7.82 5.82 -7.81
N PRO A 102 7.95 7.15 -7.81
CA PRO A 102 7.83 7.93 -6.58
C PRO A 102 6.42 7.82 -5.99
N ILE A 103 6.34 7.81 -4.66
CA ILE A 103 5.07 7.91 -3.94
C ILE A 103 4.57 9.35 -4.07
N ARG A 104 3.37 9.52 -4.63
CA ARG A 104 2.66 10.79 -4.70
C ARG A 104 1.66 10.85 -3.56
N ALA A 105 1.85 11.79 -2.65
CA ALA A 105 0.94 12.03 -1.54
C ALA A 105 0.03 13.23 -1.85
N ASP A 106 -1.27 13.03 -1.65
CA ASP A 106 -2.27 14.06 -1.38
C ASP A 106 -2.68 13.90 0.09
N SER A 107 -3.15 14.98 0.73
CA SER A 107 -3.82 14.97 2.04
C SER A 107 -4.73 13.76 2.34
N ARG A 108 -5.33 13.13 1.33
CA ARG A 108 -6.29 12.02 1.47
C ARG A 108 -5.83 10.68 0.91
N LEU A 109 -4.76 10.64 0.11
CA LEU A 109 -4.33 9.43 -0.59
C LEU A 109 -2.84 9.41 -0.89
N PHE A 110 -2.30 8.20 -0.95
CA PHE A 110 -0.93 7.90 -1.38
C PHE A 110 -0.99 7.00 -2.60
N GLU A 111 -0.43 7.45 -3.71
CA GLU A 111 -0.36 6.68 -4.94
C GLU A 111 1.10 6.37 -5.30
N GLN A 112 1.37 5.11 -5.65
CA GLN A 112 2.66 4.71 -6.21
C GLN A 112 2.42 3.92 -7.49
N ALA A 113 2.80 4.51 -8.62
CA ALA A 113 2.84 3.80 -9.89
C ALA A 113 4.06 2.88 -9.94
N PHE A 114 3.99 1.82 -10.74
CA PHE A 114 5.13 0.96 -11.01
C PHE A 114 5.09 0.43 -12.44
N GLU A 115 6.27 0.11 -12.95
CA GLU A 115 6.46 -0.54 -14.23
C GLU A 115 7.35 -1.78 -14.07
N GLY A 116 7.17 -2.74 -14.95
CA GLY A 116 7.96 -3.96 -14.94
C GLY A 116 7.97 -4.65 -16.29
N ALA A 117 8.81 -5.67 -16.38
CA ALA A 117 8.87 -6.57 -17.50
C ALA A 117 9.07 -8.00 -16.99
N GLY A 118 8.52 -8.96 -17.72
CA GLY A 118 8.67 -10.36 -17.37
C GLY A 118 8.21 -11.28 -18.49
N LYS A 119 8.06 -12.56 -18.16
CA LYS A 119 7.66 -13.60 -19.13
C LYS A 119 6.56 -14.51 -18.60
N VAL A 120 5.67 -14.91 -19.50
CA VAL A 120 4.71 -16.00 -19.31
C VAL A 120 5.06 -17.09 -20.30
N GLY A 121 5.67 -18.18 -19.81
CA GLY A 121 6.39 -19.12 -20.68
C GLY A 121 7.49 -18.38 -21.45
N GLU A 122 7.49 -18.49 -22.77
CA GLU A 122 8.45 -17.79 -23.65
C GLU A 122 7.99 -16.38 -24.07
N ARG A 123 6.75 -15.98 -23.72
CA ARG A 123 6.20 -14.70 -24.19
C ARG A 123 6.62 -13.55 -23.27
N ALA A 124 7.30 -12.56 -23.84
CA ALA A 124 7.64 -11.32 -23.15
C ALA A 124 6.40 -10.46 -22.88
N MET A 125 6.28 -9.98 -21.65
CA MET A 125 5.18 -9.19 -21.13
C MET A 125 5.70 -7.87 -20.53
N ALA A 126 5.00 -6.79 -20.83
CA ALA A 126 5.11 -5.53 -20.09
C ALA A 126 4.12 -5.53 -18.94
N ILE A 127 4.53 -4.98 -17.80
CA ILE A 127 3.74 -4.88 -16.58
C ILE A 127 3.66 -3.40 -16.22
N ARG A 128 2.44 -2.91 -15.93
CA ARG A 128 2.21 -1.57 -15.39
C ARG A 128 1.18 -1.65 -14.30
N GLY A 129 1.26 -0.77 -13.32
CA GLY A 129 0.23 -0.72 -12.31
C GLY A 129 0.38 0.44 -11.37
N ARG A 130 -0.48 0.47 -10.37
CA ARG A 130 -0.42 1.41 -9.27
C ARG A 130 -0.95 0.80 -7.99
N HIS A 131 -0.40 1.27 -6.89
CA HIS A 131 -0.95 1.10 -5.56
C HIS A 131 -1.59 2.43 -5.14
N VAL A 132 -2.78 2.36 -4.54
CA VAL A 132 -3.47 3.52 -3.96
C VAL A 132 -3.86 3.16 -2.54
N LEU A 133 -3.36 3.94 -1.60
CA LEU A 133 -3.69 3.86 -0.18
C LEU A 133 -4.47 5.10 0.22
N GLY A 134 -5.65 4.94 0.81
CA GLY A 134 -6.45 6.04 1.34
C GLY A 134 -7.14 5.65 2.64
N PHE A 135 -7.88 6.59 3.22
CA PHE A 135 -8.61 6.40 4.47
C PHE A 135 -10.08 6.72 4.27
N ALA A 136 -10.97 5.95 4.89
CA ALA A 136 -12.41 6.07 4.69
C ALA A 136 -13.21 5.99 5.99
N GLY A 137 -14.34 6.70 6.04
CA GLY A 137 -15.30 6.60 7.15
C GLY A 137 -14.86 7.26 8.46
N SER A 138 -15.73 7.23 9.47
CA SER A 138 -15.51 7.86 10.78
C SER A 138 -14.42 7.19 11.60
N GLU A 139 -14.28 5.87 11.46
CA GLU A 139 -13.20 5.07 12.06
C GLU A 139 -11.89 5.14 11.24
N ARG A 140 -11.91 5.89 10.12
CA ARG A 140 -10.81 6.11 9.19
C ARG A 140 -10.19 4.84 8.63
N ASP A 141 -10.95 3.78 8.36
CA ASP A 141 -10.42 2.51 7.84
C ASP A 141 -9.44 2.75 6.68
N ALA A 142 -8.25 2.16 6.78
CA ALA A 142 -7.27 2.21 5.71
C ALA A 142 -7.73 1.30 4.58
N ALA A 143 -7.76 1.82 3.36
CA ALA A 143 -8.11 1.13 2.14
C ALA A 143 -6.91 1.11 1.20
N LEU A 144 -6.42 -0.08 0.87
CA LEU A 144 -5.31 -0.29 -0.07
C LEU A 144 -5.84 -1.01 -1.30
N CYS A 145 -5.74 -0.37 -2.46
CA CYS A 145 -6.07 -0.96 -3.75
C CYS A 145 -4.81 -1.05 -4.62
N SER A 146 -4.63 -2.19 -5.28
CA SER A 146 -3.59 -2.40 -6.28
C SER A 146 -4.25 -2.76 -7.60
N VAL A 147 -3.94 -2.00 -8.66
CA VAL A 147 -4.43 -2.27 -10.01
C VAL A 147 -3.22 -2.51 -10.90
N VAL A 148 -3.25 -3.63 -11.64
CA VAL A 148 -2.12 -4.10 -12.44
C VAL A 148 -2.62 -4.52 -13.81
N CYS A 149 -1.92 -4.08 -14.83
CA CYS A 149 -2.17 -4.40 -16.21
C CYS A 149 -0.94 -5.08 -16.81
N LEU A 150 -1.16 -6.16 -17.53
CA LEU A 150 -0.15 -6.92 -18.24
C LEU A 150 -0.51 -6.96 -19.71
N GLU A 151 0.45 -6.69 -20.59
CA GLU A 151 0.25 -6.78 -22.04
C GLU A 151 1.51 -7.32 -22.71
N PRO A 152 1.41 -7.86 -23.94
CA PRO A 152 2.59 -8.31 -24.67
C PRO A 152 3.60 -7.17 -24.86
N ALA A 153 4.89 -7.46 -24.72
CA ALA A 153 5.94 -6.44 -24.82
C ALA A 153 6.06 -5.81 -26.23
N GLN A 154 5.61 -6.53 -27.27
CA GLN A 154 5.57 -6.02 -28.64
C GLN A 154 4.38 -5.06 -28.79
N GLY A 155 4.65 -3.75 -28.72
CA GLY A 155 3.63 -2.69 -28.69
C GLY A 155 3.43 -2.02 -27.32
N ALA A 156 4.37 -2.21 -26.38
CA ALA A 156 4.22 -1.86 -24.98
C ALA A 156 3.86 -0.39 -24.68
N GLY A 157 2.85 -0.21 -23.83
CA GLY A 157 2.68 0.93 -22.94
C GLY A 157 1.41 1.75 -23.13
N ALA A 158 0.86 1.80 -24.35
CA ALA A 158 -0.28 2.67 -24.65
C ALA A 158 -1.57 2.18 -24.00
N ARG A 159 -1.94 0.90 -24.18
CA ARG A 159 -3.25 0.38 -23.73
C ARG A 159 -3.31 0.28 -22.21
N CYS A 160 -2.30 -0.32 -21.58
CA CYS A 160 -2.24 -0.38 -20.12
C CYS A 160 -2.15 1.01 -19.48
N GLY A 161 -1.41 1.95 -20.09
CA GLY A 161 -1.31 3.33 -19.62
C GLY A 161 -2.67 4.02 -19.57
N GLU A 162 -3.45 3.94 -20.66
CA GLU A 162 -4.80 4.53 -20.75
C GLU A 162 -5.78 3.92 -19.75
N LEU A 163 -5.82 2.58 -19.64
CA LEU A 163 -6.71 1.89 -18.70
C LEU A 163 -6.39 2.26 -17.25
N LEU A 164 -5.10 2.29 -16.89
CA LEU A 164 -4.70 2.67 -15.55
C LEU A 164 -5.01 4.14 -15.30
N ALA A 165 -4.71 5.06 -16.23
CA ALA A 165 -5.02 6.49 -16.09
C ALA A 165 -6.52 6.76 -15.90
N ALA A 166 -7.36 5.96 -16.55
CA ALA A 166 -8.80 6.00 -16.40
C ALA A 166 -9.32 5.21 -15.19
N SER A 167 -8.47 4.54 -14.41
CA SER A 167 -8.84 3.83 -13.19
C SER A 167 -8.38 4.59 -11.94
N GLY A 168 -9.10 4.48 -10.84
CA GLY A 168 -8.74 5.18 -9.61
C GLY A 168 -9.68 4.90 -8.44
N VAL A 169 -9.24 5.28 -7.25
CA VAL A 169 -10.09 5.26 -6.04
C VAL A 169 -10.82 6.59 -5.94
N GLU A 170 -12.13 6.53 -5.68
CA GLU A 170 -13.00 7.70 -5.60
C GLU A 170 -13.99 7.60 -4.43
N GLY A 171 -14.63 8.72 -4.10
CA GLY A 171 -15.62 8.82 -3.04
C GLY A 171 -15.15 9.61 -1.81
N ALA A 172 -15.71 9.27 -0.65
CA ALA A 172 -15.54 9.97 0.62
C ALA A 172 -14.23 9.62 1.33
N LEU A 173 -13.09 9.86 0.67
CA LEU A 173 -11.78 9.75 1.28
C LEU A 173 -11.58 10.84 2.33
N VAL A 174 -11.05 10.45 3.49
CA VAL A 174 -10.71 11.33 4.59
C VAL A 174 -9.20 11.44 4.74
N GLU A 175 -8.75 12.46 5.46
CA GLU A 175 -7.33 12.63 5.75
C GLU A 175 -6.78 11.47 6.59
N ALA A 176 -5.51 11.15 6.35
CA ALA A 176 -4.79 10.16 7.14
C ALA A 176 -4.89 10.49 8.64
N PRO A 177 -5.03 9.48 9.52
CA PRO A 177 -5.01 9.71 10.96
C PRO A 177 -3.70 10.38 11.37
N GLU A 178 -3.79 11.36 12.27
CA GLU A 178 -2.61 12.05 12.80
C GLU A 178 -1.68 11.06 13.51
N PRO A 179 -0.35 11.26 13.44
CA PRO A 179 0.58 10.39 14.14
C PRO A 179 0.35 10.49 15.65
N GLY A 180 0.27 9.34 16.31
CA GLY A 180 0.13 9.26 17.77
C GLY A 180 1.31 9.91 18.50
N ALA A 181 1.10 10.34 19.75
CA ALA A 181 2.09 11.10 20.53
C ALA A 181 3.46 10.40 20.64
N LEU A 182 3.49 9.07 20.76
CA LEU A 182 4.73 8.28 20.80
C LEU A 182 5.53 8.40 19.49
N VAL A 183 4.84 8.38 18.35
CA VAL A 183 5.48 8.51 17.05
C VAL A 183 5.97 9.94 16.84
N ARG A 184 5.17 10.94 17.25
CA ARG A 184 5.63 12.33 17.27
C ARG A 184 6.92 12.48 18.07
N THR A 185 7.04 11.85 19.25
CA THR A 185 8.29 11.89 20.02
C THR A 185 9.47 11.22 19.31
N ILE A 186 9.24 10.15 18.54
CA ILE A 186 10.30 9.50 17.76
C ILE A 186 10.74 10.39 16.59
N PHE A 187 9.80 10.96 15.82
CA PHE A 187 10.14 11.88 14.73
C PHE A 187 10.84 13.15 15.23
N VAL A 188 10.35 13.76 16.33
CA VAL A 188 11.01 14.91 16.95
C VAL A 188 12.42 14.54 17.41
N ALA A 189 12.63 13.34 17.95
CA ALA A 189 13.96 12.87 18.33
C ALA A 189 14.88 12.63 17.12
N ALA A 190 14.33 12.17 15.99
CA ALA A 190 15.07 11.99 14.74
C ALA A 190 15.44 13.32 14.08
N GLU A 191 14.55 14.32 14.14
CA GLU A 191 14.78 15.68 13.62
C GLU A 191 15.75 16.49 14.52
N HIS A 192 15.75 16.23 15.83
CA HIS A 192 16.61 16.90 16.79
C HIS A 192 17.45 15.92 17.63
N PRO A 193 18.42 15.21 17.03
CA PRO A 193 19.14 14.12 17.67
C PRO A 193 19.96 14.57 18.88
N ALA A 194 20.53 15.78 18.83
CA ALA A 194 21.30 16.34 19.95
C ALA A 194 20.43 16.64 21.17
N ALA A 195 19.23 17.20 20.95
CA ALA A 195 18.28 17.49 22.03
C ALA A 195 17.72 16.20 22.66
N ALA A 196 17.43 15.19 21.84
CA ALA A 196 16.98 13.89 22.31
C ALA A 196 18.05 13.16 23.13
N ALA A 197 19.31 13.18 22.68
CA ALA A 197 20.43 12.60 23.42
C ALA A 197 20.64 13.28 24.79
N ALA A 198 20.56 14.61 24.84
CA ALA A 198 20.66 15.36 26.09
C ALA A 198 19.53 15.01 27.08
N ALA A 199 18.29 14.92 26.60
CA ALA A 199 17.13 14.55 27.42
C ALA A 199 17.24 13.11 27.96
N MET A 200 17.64 12.15 27.12
CA MET A 200 17.87 10.77 27.58
C MET A 200 19.03 10.67 28.57
N GLY A 201 20.11 11.43 28.35
CA GLY A 201 21.23 11.52 29.28
C GLY A 201 20.82 12.04 30.67
N LEU A 202 19.98 13.09 30.71
CA LEU A 202 19.43 13.62 31.96
C LEU A 202 18.54 12.61 32.68
N LEU A 203 17.67 11.90 31.96
CA LEU A 203 16.81 10.86 32.55
C LEU A 203 17.62 9.69 33.11
N ALA A 204 18.63 9.22 32.36
CA ALA A 204 19.53 8.18 32.82
C ALA A 204 20.32 8.62 34.07
N GLY A 205 20.86 9.85 34.06
CA GLY A 205 21.57 10.43 35.19
C GLY A 205 20.69 10.55 36.44
N ALA A 206 19.45 11.02 36.29
CA ALA A 206 18.48 11.09 37.39
C ALA A 206 18.14 9.70 37.95
N GLY A 207 17.94 8.71 37.08
CA GLY A 207 17.71 7.31 37.48
C GLY A 207 18.87 6.74 38.30
N VAL A 208 20.11 6.96 37.85
CA VAL A 208 21.33 6.56 38.57
C VAL A 208 21.42 7.27 39.92
N ALA A 209 21.16 8.58 39.97
CA ALA A 209 21.18 9.35 41.22
C ALA A 209 20.16 8.82 42.24
N VAL A 210 18.94 8.47 41.80
CA VAL A 210 17.92 7.86 42.67
C VAL A 210 18.36 6.47 43.16
N LEU A 211 18.95 5.66 42.27
CA LEU A 211 19.48 4.33 42.62
C LEU A 211 20.59 4.41 43.66
N LEU A 212 21.53 5.35 43.50
CA LEU A 212 22.61 5.60 44.45
C LEU A 212 22.08 6.15 45.78
N ALA A 213 21.11 7.06 45.75
CA ALA A 213 20.48 7.60 46.96
C ALA A 213 19.70 6.54 47.75
N ARG A 214 19.17 5.51 47.09
CA ARG A 214 18.43 4.41 47.71
C ARG A 214 19.30 3.20 48.10
N ARG A 215 20.61 3.20 47.80
CA ARG A 215 21.48 2.09 48.22
C ARG A 215 21.63 2.09 49.75
N PRO A 216 21.33 0.98 50.44
CA PRO A 216 21.57 0.87 51.87
C PRO A 216 23.07 0.97 52.15
N ARG A 217 23.45 1.85 53.09
CA ARG A 217 24.85 2.07 53.46
C ARG A 217 25.43 0.78 54.09
N PRO A 218 26.65 0.37 53.73
CA PRO A 218 27.31 -0.74 54.41
C PRO A 218 27.50 -0.38 55.89
N ARG A 219 27.08 -1.28 56.78
CA ARG A 219 27.34 -1.14 58.22
C ARG A 219 28.84 -1.35 58.46
N PRO A 220 29.51 -0.46 59.20
CA PRO A 220 30.91 -0.68 59.57
C PRO A 220 31.02 -1.95 60.42
N LEU A 221 31.99 -2.80 60.07
CA LEU A 221 32.42 -3.98 60.85
C LEU A 221 33.24 -3.53 62.06
#